data_AF-A0A953UVX9-F1
#
_entry.id   AF-A0A953UVX9-F1
#
_cell.length_a   1.000
_cell.length_b   1.000
_cell.length_c   1.000
_cell.angle_alpha   90.00
_cell.angle_beta   90.00
_cell.angle_gamma   90.00
#
_symmetry.space_group_name_H-M   'P 1'
#
loop_
_entity.id
_entity.type
_entity.pdbx_description
1 polymer ?
#
loop_
_entity_poly.entity_id
_entity_poly.type
_entity_poly.pdbx_seq_one_letter_code
_entity_poly.pdbx_strand_id
1 'polypeptide(L)' 'MREIRGFDLTQAEFAERIGISQYYLSTMERGKVEIGAEILLRISREFVKSVEWLLTGEG' A
#
# COMPACT_ATOMS: atom_id res chain seq x y z
N MET A 1 -1.21 4.70 -2.97
CA MET A 1 -0.32 4.24 -1.88
C MET A 1 -0.18 5.22 -0.73
N ARG A 2 0.29 6.46 -0.95
CA ARG A 2 0.43 7.44 0.14
C ARG A 2 -0.90 7.70 0.88
N GLU A 3 -2.00 7.81 0.13
CA GLU A 3 -3.35 7.97 0.69
C GLU A 3 -3.81 6.76 1.52
N ILE A 4 -3.37 5.55 1.13
CA ILE A 4 -3.68 4.31 1.85
C ILE A 4 -2.89 4.25 3.16
N ARG A 5 -1.61 4.60 3.11
CA ARG A 5 -0.74 4.66 4.31
C ARG A 5 -1.16 5.74 5.29
N GLY A 6 -1.70 6.85 4.78
CA GLY A 6 -2.02 8.02 5.59
C GLY A 6 -0.77 8.72 6.13
N PHE A 7 -0.95 9.46 7.22
CA PHE A 7 0.12 10.23 7.88
C PHE A 7 0.52 9.66 9.24
N ASP A 8 -0.22 8.66 9.75
CA ASP A 8 0.04 8.03 11.05
C ASP A 8 1.18 7.00 11.00
N LEU A 9 1.52 6.52 9.80
CA LEU A 9 2.59 5.55 9.57
C LEU A 9 3.68 6.15 8.70
N THR A 10 4.93 5.96 9.11
CA THR A 10 6.09 6.17 8.24
C THR A 10 6.09 5.16 7.10
N GLN A 11 6.86 5.45 6.04
CA GLN A 11 7.05 4.50 4.95
C GLN A 11 7.71 3.19 5.44
N ALA A 12 8.57 3.25 6.45
CA ALA A 12 9.22 2.07 6.99
C ALA A 12 8.21 1.14 7.70
N GLU A 13 7.39 1.68 8.60
CA GLU A 13 6.38 0.92 9.34
C GLU A 13 5.32 0.30 8.41
N PHE A 14 4.87 1.05 7.41
CA PHE A 14 3.91 0.53 6.44
C PHE A 14 4.51 -0.58 5.57
N ALA A 15 5.76 -0.40 5.11
CA ALA A 15 6.46 -1.40 4.31
C ALA A 15 6.68 -2.69 5.09
N GLU A 16 7.04 -2.59 6.37
CA GLU A 16 7.19 -3.72 7.27
C GLU A 16 5.89 -4.52 7.40
N ARG A 17 4.77 -3.84 7.67
CA ARG A 17 3.45 -4.49 7.83
C ARG A 17 2.98 -5.26 6.60
N ILE A 18 3.32 -4.79 5.40
CA ILE A 18 2.95 -5.47 4.14
C ILE A 18 4.08 -6.34 3.56
N GLY A 19 5.18 -6.50 4.30
CA GLY A 19 6.28 -7.41 3.98
C GLY A 19 7.06 -7.03 2.72
N ILE A 20 7.39 -5.74 2.56
CA ILE A 20 8.21 -5.21 1.47
C ILE A 20 9.31 -4.28 1.99
N SER A 21 10.25 -3.88 1.14
CA SER A 21 11.24 -2.87 1.50
C SER A 21 10.65 -1.45 1.46
N GLN A 22 11.12 -0.57 2.35
CA GLN A 22 10.76 0.85 2.34
C GLN A 22 11.13 1.53 1.01
N TYR A 23 12.25 1.14 0.40
CA TYR A 23 12.65 1.61 -0.93
C TYR A 23 11.58 1.29 -1.98
N TYR A 24 11.09 0.05 -1.99
CA TYR A 24 10.08 -0.38 -2.94
C TYR A 24 8.73 0.34 -2.71
N LEU A 25 8.35 0.54 -1.45
CA LEU A 25 7.19 1.39 -1.11
C LEU A 25 7.36 2.82 -1.65
N SER A 26 8.54 3.43 -1.47
CA SER A 26 8.85 4.77 -1.97
C SER A 26 8.77 4.86 -3.50
N THR A 27 9.15 3.81 -4.23
CA THR A 27 8.97 3.75 -5.69
C THR A 27 7.50 3.66 -6.09
N MET A 28 6.70 2.88 -5.35
CA MET A 28 5.25 2.76 -5.58
C MET A 28 4.52 4.09 -5.30
N GLU A 29 4.83 4.76 -4.20
CA GLU A 29 4.21 6.07 -3.86
C GLU A 29 4.50 7.17 -4.88
N ARG A 30 5.60 7.05 -5.63
CA ARG A 30 5.97 7.97 -6.71
C ARG A 30 5.44 7.54 -8.08
N GLY A 31 4.65 6.46 -8.17
CA GLY A 31 4.11 5.95 -9.42
C GLY A 31 5.16 5.41 -10.39
N LYS A 32 6.33 4.99 -9.88
CA LYS A 32 7.43 4.47 -10.74
C LYS A 32 7.31 2.99 -11.07
N VAL A 33 6.46 2.27 -10.34
CA VAL A 33 6.25 0.84 -10.47
C VAL A 33 4.78 0.54 -10.24
N GLU A 34 4.26 -0.43 -11.00
CA GLU A 34 2.92 -0.98 -10.80
C GLU A 34 2.86 -1.79 -9.50
N ILE A 35 1.68 -1.81 -8.89
CA ILE A 35 1.43 -2.55 -7.65
C ILE A 35 0.87 -3.93 -8.01
N GLY A 36 1.60 -4.98 -7.65
CA GLY A 36 1.15 -6.35 -7.88
C GLY A 36 -0.05 -6.75 -7.03
N ALA A 37 -0.86 -7.70 -7.53
CA ALA A 37 -2.05 -8.20 -6.85
C ALA A 37 -1.75 -8.77 -5.44
N GLU A 38 -0.59 -9.39 -5.25
CA GLU A 38 -0.17 -9.89 -3.93
C GLU A 38 -0.05 -8.77 -2.90
N ILE A 39 0.52 -7.63 -3.28
CA ILE A 39 0.70 -6.48 -2.39
C ILE A 39 -0.66 -5.87 -2.06
N LEU A 40 -1.55 -5.74 -3.05
CA LEU A 40 -2.93 -5.28 -2.85
C LEU A 40 -3.68 -6.18 -1.85
N LEU A 41 -3.52 -7.50 -1.96
CA LEU A 41 -4.13 -8.45 -1.03
C LEU A 41 -3.57 -8.33 0.39
N ARG A 42 -2.26 -8.13 0.54
CA ARG A 42 -1.63 -7.91 1.85
C ARG A 42 -2.15 -6.63 2.50
N ILE A 43 -2.23 -5.53 1.74
CA ILE A 43 -2.81 -4.26 2.21
C ILE A 43 -4.26 -4.44 2.64
N SER A 44 -5.06 -5.12 1.83
CA SER A 44 -6.48 -5.37 2.12
C SER A 44 -6.69 -6.10 3.44
N ARG A 45 -5.86 -7.12 3.70
CA ARG A 45 -5.89 -7.91 4.94
C ARG A 45 -5.42 -7.12 6.17
N GLU A 46 -4.36 -6.32 6.02
CA GLU A 46 -3.76 -5.57 7.13
C GLU A 46 -4.60 -4.36 7.56
N PHE A 47 -5.15 -3.62 6.59
CA PHE A 47 -5.80 -2.33 6.85
C PHE A 47 -7.33 -2.37 6.73
N VAL A 48 -7.92 -3.56 6.57
CA VAL A 48 -9.38 -3.77 6.44
C VAL A 48 -9.99 -2.89 5.33
N LYS A 49 -9.26 -2.76 4.21
CA LYS A 49 -9.72 -2.04 3.01
C LYS A 49 -10.12 -3.06 1.96
N SER A 50 -11.24 -2.84 1.26
CA SER A 50 -11.63 -3.71 0.16
C SER A 50 -10.64 -3.55 -1.01
N VAL A 51 -10.41 -4.63 -1.76
CA VAL A 51 -9.58 -4.57 -2.97
C VAL A 51 -10.21 -3.62 -4.01
N GLU A 52 -11.53 -3.55 -4.05
CA GLU A 52 -12.26 -2.59 -4.89
C GLU A 52 -11.89 -1.14 -4.56
N TRP A 53 -11.95 -0.75 -3.28
CA TRP A 53 -11.53 0.59 -2.85
C TRP A 53 -10.07 0.88 -3.17
N LEU A 54 -9.17 -0.12 -3.07
CA LEU A 54 -7.75 0.04 -3.42
C LEU A 54 -7.52 0.29 -4.93
N LEU A 55 -8.43 -0.16 -5.79
CA LEU A 55 -8.31 -0.06 -7.24
C LEU A 55 -9.06 1.14 -7.83
N THR A 56 -10.21 1.50 -7.26
CA THR A 56 -11.10 2.53 -7.80
C THR A 56 -11.15 3.79 -6.95
N GLY A 57 -10.80 3.69 -5.66
CA GLY A 57 -11.06 4.75 -4.68
C GLY A 57 -12.55 4.86 -4.29
N GLU A 58 -13.41 3.98 -4.79
CA GLU A 58 -14.85 3.96 -4.55
C GLU A 58 -15.21 2.87 -3.52
N GLY A 59 -16.12 3.18 -2.60
CA GLY A 59 -16.57 2.28 -1.52
C GLY A 59 -17.22 3.01 -0.36
#